data_AF-A0A0S4IJI0-F1
#
_entry.id   AF-A0A0S4IJI0-F1
#
_cell.length_a   1.000
_cell.length_b   1.000
_cell.length_c   1.000
_cell.angle_alpha   90.00
_cell.angle_beta   90.00
_cell.angle_gamma   90.00
#
_symmetry.space_group_name_H-M   'P 1'
#
loop_
_entity.id
_entity.type
_entity.pdbx_description
1 polymer ?
#
loop_
_entity_poly.entity_id
_entity_poly.type
_entity_poly.pdbx_seq_one_letter_code
_entity_poly.pdbx_strand_id
1 'polypeptide(L)'
;MPGRHGKQVKKKNRSKRQPVTEMETTLKDSIHGRTRKERSILSGLIPPAVKHFSKKITISTTLPMFQQAPVPKAAAVQQPTPAPEQKTQPKKNKK
;
A
#
# COMPACT_ATOMS: atom_id res chain seq x y z
N MET A 1 38.08 -26.52 -2.10
CA MET A 1 38.60 -25.94 -0.84
C MET A 1 37.89 -26.61 0.34
N PRO A 2 38.62 -27.22 1.30
CA PRO A 2 38.03 -27.55 2.60
C PRO A 2 37.47 -26.26 3.21
N GLY A 3 36.22 -26.29 3.69
CA GLY A 3 35.55 -25.09 4.22
C GLY A 3 34.31 -24.60 3.48
N ARG A 4 33.73 -25.42 2.58
CA ARG A 4 32.45 -25.08 1.90
C ARG A 4 31.18 -25.34 2.70
N HIS A 5 31.27 -25.72 3.98
CA HIS A 5 30.12 -25.90 4.85
C HIS A 5 30.29 -25.12 6.15
N GLY A 6 29.18 -24.56 6.63
CA GLY A 6 29.10 -23.53 7.68
C GLY A 6 29.75 -23.91 9.01
N LYS A 7 29.83 -22.90 9.90
CA LYS A 7 30.46 -22.95 11.23
C LYS A 7 30.28 -24.33 11.88
N GLN A 8 31.39 -24.98 12.22
CA GLN A 8 31.39 -26.26 12.91
C GLN A 8 30.52 -26.17 14.18
N VAL A 9 29.42 -26.93 14.20
CA VAL A 9 28.49 -26.94 15.33
C VAL A 9 29.21 -27.56 16.52
N LYS A 10 29.51 -26.74 17.54
CA LYS A 10 30.07 -27.23 18.80
C LYS A 10 29.02 -28.11 19.49
N LYS A 11 29.40 -29.35 19.82
CA LYS A 11 28.55 -30.28 20.57
C LYS A 11 28.24 -29.66 21.94
N LYS A 12 26.95 -29.52 22.27
CA LYS A 12 26.52 -29.04 23.59
C LYS A 12 26.73 -30.15 24.62
N ASN A 13 27.22 -29.77 25.81
CA ASN A 13 27.33 -30.68 26.94
C ASN A 13 25.92 -31.16 27.34
N ARG A 14 25.72 -32.48 27.44
CA ARG A 14 24.45 -33.05 27.87
C ARG A 14 24.25 -32.78 29.36
N SER A 15 23.08 -32.25 29.71
CA SER A 15 22.63 -32.08 31.08
C SER A 15 22.53 -33.45 31.79
N LYS A 16 22.77 -33.48 33.10
CA LYS A 16 22.51 -34.66 33.96
C LYS A 16 21.02 -34.81 34.31
N ARG A 17 20.18 -33.83 33.94
CA ARG A 17 18.73 -33.87 34.17
C ARG A 17 18.08 -34.93 33.27
N GLN A 18 16.96 -35.47 33.73
CA GLN A 18 16.10 -36.30 32.89
C GLN A 18 15.70 -35.53 31.62
N PRO A 19 15.66 -36.18 30.45
CA PRO A 19 15.18 -35.56 29.23
C PRO A 19 13.72 -35.13 29.43
N VAL A 20 13.35 -34.00 28.83
CA VAL A 20 11.96 -33.52 28.83
C VAL A 20 11.10 -34.56 28.12
N THR A 21 10.01 -34.97 28.74
CA THR A 21 9.08 -35.94 28.13
C THR A 21 8.33 -35.32 26.96
N GLU A 22 7.91 -36.14 25.99
CA GLU A 22 7.13 -35.67 24.83
C GLU A 22 5.83 -34.96 25.27
N MET A 23 5.20 -35.47 26.34
CA MET A 23 4.01 -34.88 26.95
C MET A 23 4.30 -33.49 27.54
N GLU A 24 5.42 -33.29 28.24
CA GLU A 24 5.81 -31.97 28.75
C GLU A 24 6.09 -30.96 27.64
N THR A 25 6.65 -31.41 26.51
CA THR A 25 6.86 -30.52 25.36
C THR A 25 5.53 -30.07 24.75
N THR A 26 4.60 -31.01 24.56
CA THR A 26 3.27 -30.71 24.03
C THR A 26 2.45 -29.84 24.97
N LEU A 27 2.56 -30.02 26.29
CA LEU A 27 1.89 -29.15 27.26
C LEU A 27 2.44 -27.73 27.25
N LYS A 28 3.78 -27.56 27.20
CA LYS A 28 4.42 -26.24 27.07
C LYS A 28 4.01 -25.54 25.77
N ASP A 29 3.98 -26.29 24.67
CA ASP A 29 3.54 -25.81 23.37
C ASP A 29 2.03 -25.57 23.28
N SER A 30 1.21 -26.27 24.08
CA SER A 30 -0.23 -26.00 24.16
C SER A 30 -0.51 -24.67 24.88
N ILE A 31 0.31 -24.31 25.86
CA ILE A 31 0.17 -23.05 26.62
C ILE A 31 0.71 -21.86 25.80
N HIS A 32 1.86 -22.00 25.13
CA HIS A 32 2.52 -20.89 24.44
C HIS A 32 2.37 -20.91 22.90
N GLY A 33 2.01 -22.04 22.31
CA GLY A 33 1.94 -22.28 20.86
C GLY A 33 0.52 -22.37 20.27
N ARG A 34 -0.54 -22.25 21.09
CA ARG A 34 -1.95 -22.13 20.62
C ARG A 34 -2.09 -21.05 19.56
N THR A 35 -1.53 -19.87 19.82
CA THR A 35 -1.56 -18.74 18.88
C THR A 35 -0.81 -19.03 17.59
N ARG A 36 0.24 -19.88 17.60
CA ARG A 36 1.04 -20.19 16.41
C ARG A 36 0.36 -21.21 15.51
N LYS A 37 -0.27 -22.24 16.11
CA LYS A 37 -1.07 -23.24 15.37
C LYS A 37 -2.35 -22.62 14.82
N GLU A 38 -3.07 -21.85 15.62
CA GLU A 38 -4.26 -21.12 15.16
C GLU A 38 -3.91 -20.12 14.05
N ARG A 39 -2.82 -19.35 14.18
CA ARG A 39 -2.34 -18.47 13.09
C ARG A 39 -1.96 -19.25 11.83
N SER A 40 -1.34 -20.44 11.95
CA SER A 40 -1.01 -21.26 10.78
C SER A 40 -2.25 -21.81 10.07
N ILE A 41 -3.25 -22.27 10.84
CA ILE A 41 -4.54 -22.74 10.32
C ILE A 41 -5.28 -21.59 9.65
N LEU A 42 -5.36 -20.44 10.33
CA LEU A 42 -6.03 -19.25 9.80
C LEU A 42 -5.31 -18.67 8.57
N SER A 43 -3.99 -18.80 8.47
CA SER A 43 -3.24 -18.29 7.30
C SER A 43 -3.57 -19.02 5.99
N GLY A 44 -4.03 -20.27 6.05
CA GLY A 44 -4.49 -21.01 4.86
C GLY A 44 -5.94 -20.73 4.48
N LEU A 45 -6.75 -20.27 5.43
CA LEU A 45 -8.18 -19.99 5.24
C LEU A 45 -8.47 -18.51 4.95
N ILE A 46 -7.62 -17.61 5.45
CA ILE A 46 -7.74 -16.18 5.20
C ILE A 46 -7.11 -15.89 3.84
N PRO A 47 -7.88 -15.40 2.85
CA PRO A 47 -7.30 -15.00 1.58
C PRO A 47 -6.25 -13.91 1.79
N PRO A 48 -5.15 -13.91 1.00
CA PRO A 48 -4.09 -12.93 1.13
C PRO A 48 -4.64 -11.52 0.98
N ALA A 49 -4.13 -10.59 1.79
CA ALA A 49 -4.59 -9.21 1.78
C ALA A 49 -4.42 -8.58 0.38
N VAL A 50 -5.55 -8.29 -0.27
CA VAL A 50 -5.57 -7.67 -1.59
C VAL A 50 -5.21 -6.20 -1.44
N LYS A 51 -4.03 -5.81 -1.90
CA LYS A 51 -3.65 -4.40 -1.97
C LYS A 51 -4.38 -3.76 -3.16
N HIS A 52 -5.30 -2.84 -2.89
CA HIS A 52 -5.98 -2.09 -3.94
C HIS A 52 -4.99 -1.13 -4.62
N PHE A 53 -4.53 -1.49 -5.81
CA PHE A 53 -3.70 -0.62 -6.64
C PHE A 53 -4.62 0.27 -7.49
N SER A 54 -5.19 1.31 -6.88
CA SER A 54 -5.99 2.29 -7.61
C SER A 54 -5.06 3.25 -8.36
N LYS A 55 -4.97 3.07 -9.68
CA LYS A 55 -4.41 4.10 -10.56
C LYS A 55 -5.38 5.28 -10.56
N LYS A 56 -4.89 6.49 -10.24
CA LYS A 56 -5.69 7.72 -10.35
C LYS A 56 -6.00 7.96 -11.82
N ILE A 57 -7.21 7.62 -12.26
CA ILE A 57 -7.68 7.95 -13.60
C ILE A 57 -8.16 9.39 -13.55
N THR A 58 -7.48 10.28 -14.28
CA THR A 58 -7.96 11.64 -14.50
C THR A 58 -9.07 11.59 -15.55
N ILE A 59 -10.32 11.79 -15.12
CA ILE A 59 -11.45 11.92 -16.03
C ILE A 59 -11.37 13.32 -16.63
N SER A 60 -11.00 13.42 -17.91
CA SER A 60 -11.06 14.69 -18.64
C SER A 60 -12.52 15.04 -18.92
N THR A 61 -12.97 16.19 -18.46
CA THR A 61 -14.33 16.70 -18.74
C THR A 61 -14.49 17.22 -20.16
N THR A 62 -13.38 17.41 -20.87
CA THR A 62 -13.34 17.83 -22.27
C THR A 62 -13.24 16.64 -23.20
N LEU A 63 -14.24 16.47 -24.06
CA LEU A 63 -14.20 15.44 -25.10
C LEU A 63 -13.24 15.88 -26.22
N PRO A 64 -12.48 14.96 -26.83
CA PRO A 64 -11.54 15.28 -27.91
C PRO A 64 -12.22 15.94 -29.12
N MET A 65 -13.51 15.66 -29.32
CA MET A 65 -14.30 16.25 -30.42
C MET A 65 -14.61 17.73 -30.26
N PHE A 66 -14.52 18.28 -29.04
CA PHE A 66 -14.73 19.72 -28.76
C PHE A 66 -13.42 20.47 -28.56
N GLN A 67 -12.27 19.84 -28.84
CA GLN A 67 -11.01 20.57 -28.88
C GLN A 67 -11.06 21.48 -30.12
N GLN A 68 -11.09 22.79 -29.88
CA GLN A 68 -10.97 23.78 -30.96
C GLN A 68 -9.69 23.46 -31.74
N ALA A 69 -9.83 23.23 -33.05
CA ALA A 69 -8.68 23.01 -33.91
C ALA A 69 -7.72 24.19 -33.74
N PRO A 70 -6.40 23.97 -33.61
CA PRO A 70 -5.45 25.06 -33.51
C PRO A 70 -5.55 25.88 -34.80
N VAL A 71 -6.20 27.04 -34.68
CA VAL A 71 -6.32 27.97 -35.80
C VAL A 71 -4.90 28.38 -36.17
N PRO A 72 -4.44 28.13 -37.41
CA PRO A 72 -3.13 28.59 -37.83
C PRO A 72 -3.13 30.12 -37.72
N LYS A 73 -2.12 30.66 -37.02
CA LYS A 73 -1.84 32.11 -36.92
C LYS A 73 -1.51 32.67 -38.30
N ALA A 74 -2.51 32.88 -39.15
CA ALA A 74 -2.38 33.59 -40.41
C ALA A 74 -3.75 34.03 -40.95
N ALA A 75 -4.53 34.75 -40.15
CA ALA A 75 -5.51 35.73 -40.65
C ALA A 75 -6.07 36.51 -39.45
N ALA A 76 -5.59 37.74 -39.30
CA ALA A 76 -6.21 38.71 -38.42
C ALA A 76 -7.61 39.05 -38.96
N VAL A 77 -8.63 38.96 -38.10
CA VAL A 77 -9.80 39.83 -38.17
C VAL A 77 -10.01 40.39 -36.78
N GLN A 78 -9.64 41.66 -36.63
CA GLN A 78 -10.02 42.50 -35.51
C GLN A 78 -11.52 42.82 -35.59
N GLN A 79 -12.17 42.86 -34.43
CA GLN A 79 -13.15 43.87 -33.94
C GLN A 79 -14.32 43.22 -33.18
N PRO A 80 -15.01 43.95 -32.28
CA PRO A 80 -14.52 44.84 -31.24
C PRO A 80 -15.02 44.42 -29.84
N THR A 81 -14.38 44.95 -28.81
CA THR A 81 -14.85 44.94 -27.41
C THR A 81 -16.28 45.47 -27.26
N PRO A 82 -17.04 44.93 -26.30
CA PRO A 82 -17.59 45.80 -25.27
C PRO A 82 -17.18 45.33 -23.86
N ALA A 83 -16.37 46.15 -23.19
CA ALA A 83 -16.51 46.35 -21.73
C ALA A 83 -17.63 47.40 -21.53
N PRO A 84 -18.35 47.49 -20.39
CA PRO A 84 -17.95 47.09 -19.03
C PRO A 84 -19.08 46.40 -18.21
N GLU A 85 -18.77 45.84 -17.04
CA GLU A 85 -19.45 46.23 -15.78
C GLU A 85 -18.83 45.52 -14.57
N GLN A 86 -18.32 46.34 -13.66
CA GLN A 86 -17.84 45.97 -12.35
C GLN A 86 -19.04 45.58 -11.49
N LYS A 87 -19.10 44.32 -11.03
CA LYS A 87 -19.90 43.97 -9.86
C LYS A 87 -18.99 43.79 -8.65
N THR A 88 -19.10 44.78 -7.80
CA THR A 88 -18.68 44.89 -6.40
C THR A 88 -18.78 43.57 -5.64
N GLN A 89 -17.67 43.20 -4.99
CA GLN A 89 -17.65 42.22 -3.90
C GLN A 89 -18.15 42.89 -2.61
N PRO A 90 -19.15 42.36 -1.89
CA PRO A 90 -19.38 42.77 -0.52
C PRO A 90 -18.38 42.06 0.42
N LYS A 91 -17.62 42.87 1.16
CA LYS A 91 -16.77 42.46 2.28
C LYS A 91 -17.62 41.67 3.29
N LYS A 92 -17.26 40.40 3.56
CA LYS A 92 -17.73 39.71 4.76
C LYS A 92 -16.89 40.17 5.94
N ASN A 93 -17.55 40.87 6.86
CA ASN A 93 -17.02 41.23 8.17
C ASN A 93 -16.69 39.97 8.97
N LYS A 94 -15.51 39.97 9.57
CA LYS A 94 -15.04 38.99 10.55
C LYS A 94 -15.41 39.55 11.93
N LYS A 95 -16.28 38.84 12.64
CA LYS A 95 -16.41 38.89 14.10
C LYS A 95 -16.23 37.47 14.60
#